data_AF-A0AAU4RVA2-F1
#
_entry.id   AF-A0AAU4RVA2-F1
#
_cell.length_a   1.000
_cell.length_b   1.000
_cell.length_c   1.000
_cell.angle_alpha   90.00
_cell.angle_beta   90.00
_cell.angle_gamma   90.00
#
_symmetry.space_group_name_H-M   'P 1'
#
loop_
_entity.id
_entity.type
_entity.pdbx_description
1 polymer ?
#
loop_
_entity_poly.entity_id
_entity_poly.type
_entity_poly.pdbx_seq_one_letter_code
_entity_poly.pdbx_strand_id
1 'polypeptide(L)'
;MPSDFLPWPRVYAFFARWRDTGLVSELHERLREAVRAYERRGPEPSAGVMNSQSVKADATAALASRGVRRRQADQRAQAANDHPRQRHLGIVT
;
A
#
# COMPACT_ATOMS: atom_id res chain seq x y z
N MET A 1 -7.51 24.88 -4.79
CA MET A 1 -8.78 24.14 -4.97
C MET A 1 -9.61 24.85 -6.02
N PRO A 2 -10.42 24.14 -6.83
CA PRO A 2 -11.40 24.79 -7.69
C PRO A 2 -12.32 25.71 -6.87
N SER A 3 -12.75 26.84 -7.45
CA SER A 3 -13.53 27.88 -6.78
C SER A 3 -14.89 27.41 -6.26
N ASP A 4 -15.42 26.34 -6.83
CA ASP A 4 -16.76 25.84 -6.55
C ASP A 4 -16.84 25.07 -5.23
N PHE A 5 -15.69 24.80 -4.61
CA PHE A 5 -15.62 24.15 -3.31
C PHE A 5 -15.45 25.15 -2.18
N LEU A 6 -15.97 24.77 -1.02
CA LEU A 6 -15.63 25.43 0.23
C LEU A 6 -14.09 25.47 0.42
N PRO A 7 -13.56 26.44 1.18
CA PRO A 7 -12.14 26.43 1.54
C PRO A 7 -11.72 25.06 2.07
N TRP A 8 -10.52 24.62 1.69
CA TRP A 8 -10.03 23.26 1.94
C TRP A 8 -10.22 22.77 3.40
N PRO A 9 -10.07 23.60 4.46
CA PRO A 9 -10.22 23.12 5.84
C PRO A 9 -11.64 22.63 6.11
N ARG A 10 -12.63 23.28 5.49
CA ARG A 10 -14.04 22.93 5.65
C ARG A 10 -14.36 21.63 4.91
N VAL A 11 -13.85 21.46 3.69
CA VAL A 11 -13.96 20.20 2.94
C VAL A 11 -13.35 19.05 3.74
N TYR A 12 -12.16 19.26 4.30
CA TYR A 12 -11.50 18.26 5.13
C TYR A 12 -12.27 17.96 6.42
N ALA A 13 -12.86 18.96 7.07
CA ALA A 13 -13.67 18.75 8.28
C ALA A 13 -14.92 17.88 8.03
N PHE A 14 -15.55 17.98 6.86
CA PHE A 14 -16.63 17.06 6.46
C PHE A 14 -16.12 15.63 6.33
N PHE A 15 -15.00 15.43 5.63
CA PHE A 15 -14.40 14.12 5.45
C PHE A 15 -13.96 13.50 6.79
N ALA A 16 -13.27 14.26 7.64
CA ALA A 16 -12.81 13.80 8.95
C ALA A 16 -14.00 13.33 9.80
N ARG A 17 -15.09 14.11 9.83
CA ARG A 17 -16.31 13.70 10.53
C ARG A 17 -16.87 12.39 10.00
N TRP A 18 -17.00 12.22 8.68
CA TRP A 18 -17.52 10.98 8.10
C TRP A 18 -16.63 9.78 8.36
N ARG A 19 -15.30 9.96 8.37
CA ARG A 19 -14.34 8.93 8.73
C ARG A 19 -14.52 8.53 10.19
N ASP A 20 -14.57 9.50 11.09
CA ASP A 20 -14.62 9.27 12.52
C ASP A 20 -15.97 8.68 12.97
N THR A 21 -17.05 8.97 12.25
CA THR A 21 -18.37 8.33 12.46
C THR A 21 -18.52 6.99 11.75
N GLY A 22 -17.52 6.52 11.00
CA GLY A 22 -17.58 5.23 10.28
C GLY A 22 -18.46 5.23 9.02
N LEU A 23 -19.01 6.37 8.60
CA LEU A 23 -19.91 6.47 7.44
C LEU A 23 -19.22 6.08 6.13
N VAL A 24 -17.92 6.33 6.03
CA VAL A 24 -17.12 5.92 4.87
C VAL A 24 -17.11 4.40 4.72
N SER A 25 -16.93 3.69 5.84
CA SER A 25 -16.94 2.22 5.86
C SER A 25 -18.34 1.69 5.55
N GLU A 26 -19.38 2.23 6.18
CA GLU A 26 -20.76 1.81 5.92
C GLU A 26 -21.17 2.02 4.45
N LEU A 27 -20.82 3.16 3.87
CA LEU A 27 -21.06 3.42 2.45
C LEU A 27 -20.33 2.40 1.57
N HIS A 28 -19.07 2.09 1.91
CA HIS A 28 -18.29 1.11 1.17
C HIS A 28 -18.94 -0.28 1.21
N GLU A 29 -19.38 -0.73 2.38
CA GLU A 29 -20.06 -2.02 2.55
C GLU A 29 -21.35 -2.09 1.72
N ARG A 30 -22.21 -1.06 1.81
CA ARG A 30 -23.46 -0.99 1.04
C ARG A 30 -23.23 -1.00 -0.48
N LEU A 31 -22.22 -0.25 -0.96
CA LEU A 31 -21.86 -0.24 -2.37
C LEU A 31 -21.31 -1.60 -2.81
N ARG A 32 -20.50 -2.25 -1.97
CA ARG A 32 -19.97 -3.59 -2.24
C ARG A 32 -21.11 -4.60 -2.36
N GLU A 33 -22.05 -4.60 -1.44
CA GLU A 33 -23.24 -5.45 -1.48
C GLU A 33 -24.07 -5.22 -2.74
N ALA A 34 -24.32 -3.96 -3.10
CA ALA A 34 -25.07 -3.61 -4.30
C ALA A 34 -24.41 -4.14 -5.59
N VAL A 35 -23.08 -3.99 -5.70
CA VAL A 35 -22.31 -4.52 -6.84
C VAL A 35 -22.35 -6.06 -6.87
N ARG A 36 -22.23 -6.73 -5.71
CA ARG A 36 -22.32 -8.20 -5.63
C ARG A 36 -23.69 -8.72 -6.03
N ALA A 37 -24.75 -8.05 -5.58
CA ALA A 37 -26.13 -8.37 -5.95
C ALA A 37 -26.35 -8.20 -7.46
N TYR A 38 -25.83 -7.11 -8.05
CA TYR A 38 -25.86 -6.89 -9.49
C TYR A 38 -25.13 -8.01 -10.26
N GLU A 39 -23.99 -8.47 -9.75
CA GLU A 39 -23.25 -9.60 -10.31
C GLU A 39 -23.86 -10.98 -10.00
N ARG A 40 -25.00 -11.06 -9.30
CA ARG A 40 -25.64 -12.31 -8.84
C ARG A 40 -24.71 -13.20 -8.00
N ARG A 41 -23.80 -12.58 -7.24
CA ARG A 41 -22.93 -13.27 -6.29
C ARG A 41 -23.49 -13.13 -4.87
N GLY A 42 -23.17 -14.08 -3.99
CA GLY A 42 -23.55 -13.99 -2.57
C GLY A 42 -22.98 -12.74 -1.88
N PRO A 43 -23.65 -12.23 -0.83
CA PRO A 43 -23.26 -11.00 -0.14
C PRO A 43 -21.92 -11.14 0.61
N GLU A 44 -21.66 -12.34 1.14
CA GLU A 44 -20.42 -12.68 1.82
C GLU A 44 -19.30 -12.97 0.80
N PRO A 45 -18.17 -12.23 0.81
CA PRO A 45 -17.05 -12.56 -0.05
C PRO A 45 -16.34 -13.83 0.45
N SER A 46 -16.12 -14.80 -0.43
CA SER A 46 -15.34 -16.01 -0.11
C SER A 46 -13.83 -15.75 0.06
N ALA A 47 -13.32 -14.60 -0.39
CA ALA A 47 -11.94 -14.15 -0.23
C ALA A 47 -11.85 -12.61 -0.24
N GLY A 48 -11.06 -12.03 0.68
CA GLY A 48 -10.77 -10.60 0.74
C GLY A 48 -9.43 -10.26 0.08
N VAL A 49 -9.43 -9.41 -0.96
CA VAL A 49 -8.20 -8.93 -1.59
C VAL A 49 -7.72 -7.70 -0.85
N MET A 50 -6.67 -7.84 -0.03
CA MET A 50 -5.94 -6.69 0.52
C MET A 50 -4.87 -6.26 -0.50
N ASN A 51 -5.06 -5.08 -1.10
CA ASN A 51 -4.04 -4.46 -1.95
C ASN A 51 -3.44 -3.25 -1.23
N SER A 52 -2.11 -3.11 -1.26
CA SER A 52 -1.44 -1.89 -0.82
C SER A 52 -1.01 -1.09 -2.04
N GLN A 53 -1.65 0.05 -2.27
CA GLN A 53 -1.24 0.98 -3.31
C GLN A 53 -0.41 2.12 -2.70
N SER A 54 0.82 2.29 -3.18
CA SER A 54 1.67 3.42 -2.80
C SER A 54 1.41 4.61 -3.72
N VAL A 55 1.04 5.76 -3.16
CA VAL A 55 1.00 7.04 -3.89
C VAL A 55 2.37 7.70 -3.82
N LYS A 56 2.83 8.30 -4.92
CA LYS A 56 4.10 9.04 -4.94
C LYS A 56 4.00 10.23 -3.99
N ALA A 57 4.92 10.31 -3.04
CA ALA A 57 5.05 11.47 -2.17
C ALA A 57 5.59 12.66 -2.97
N ASP A 58 5.12 13.86 -2.63
CA ASP A 58 5.64 15.10 -3.20
C ASP A 58 7.10 15.33 -2.79
N ALA A 59 7.84 16.11 -3.58
CA ALA A 59 9.25 16.40 -3.35
C ALA A 59 9.49 17.08 -1.99
N THR A 60 8.53 17.86 -1.53
CA THR A 60 8.53 18.62 -0.27
C THR A 60 8.27 17.76 0.97
N ALA A 61 7.77 16.53 0.83
CA ALA A 61 7.57 15.63 1.96
C ALA A 61 8.91 15.15 2.52
N ALA A 62 9.04 15.17 3.86
CA ALA A 62 10.27 14.77 4.54
C ALA A 62 10.68 13.32 4.18
N LEU A 63 11.98 13.10 3.99
CA LEU A 63 12.52 11.81 3.55
C LEU A 63 12.14 10.66 4.50
N ALA A 64 12.06 10.95 5.80
CA ALA A 64 11.70 10.00 6.85
C ALA A 64 10.23 9.50 6.76
N SER A 65 9.34 10.28 6.14
CA SER A 65 7.94 9.90 5.92
C SER A 65 7.70 9.25 4.56
N ARG A 66 8.74 9.05 3.74
CA ARG A 66 8.64 8.38 2.43
C ARG A 66 9.00 6.89 2.55
N GLY A 67 8.03 6.02 2.28
CA GLY A 67 8.30 4.60 2.03
C GLY A 67 9.01 4.42 0.68
N VAL A 68 10.34 4.41 0.68
CA VAL A 68 11.12 4.16 -0.54
C VAL A 68 11.08 2.66 -0.85
N ARG A 69 10.39 2.28 -1.92
CA ARG A 69 10.42 0.90 -2.44
C ARG A 69 11.79 0.65 -3.08
N ARG A 70 12.72 0.03 -2.35
CA ARG A 70 13.98 -0.49 -2.92
C ARG A 70 13.66 -1.56 -3.96
N ARG A 71 14.14 -1.38 -5.20
CA ARG A 71 14.08 -2.46 -6.20
C ARG A 71 15.03 -3.58 -5.76
N GLN A 72 14.55 -4.82 -5.80
CA GLN A 72 15.26 -6.06 -5.46
C GLN A 72 16.58 -6.33 -6.22
N ALA A 73 16.99 -5.46 -7.15
CA ALA A 73 18.19 -5.65 -7.97
C ALA A 73 19.48 -5.64 -7.12
N ASP A 74 19.52 -4.87 -6.03
CA ASP A 74 20.73 -4.73 -5.20
C ASP A 74 21.00 -5.95 -4.30
N GLN A 75 19.97 -6.74 -3.97
CA GLN A 75 20.13 -7.92 -3.09
C GLN A 75 20.82 -9.09 -3.78
N ARG A 76 20.70 -9.21 -5.11
CA ARG A 76 21.40 -10.26 -5.88
C ARG A 76 22.90 -9.99 -6.02
N ALA A 77 23.33 -8.72 -5.93
CA ALA A 77 24.74 -8.36 -5.99
C ALA A 77 25.46 -8.63 -4.65
N GLN A 78 24.78 -8.49 -3.52
CA GLN A 78 25.38 -8.70 -2.19
C GLN A 78 25.60 -10.19 -1.88
N ALA A 79 24.64 -11.06 -2.22
CA ALA A 79 24.75 -12.50 -1.99
C ALA A 79 25.85 -13.20 -2.82
N ALA A 80 26.31 -12.56 -3.91
CA ALA A 80 27.40 -13.08 -4.73
C ALA A 80 28.80 -12.77 -4.15
N ASN A 81 28.92 -11.86 -3.18
CA ASN A 81 30.21 -11.40 -2.65
C ASN A 81 30.56 -11.95 -1.25
N ASP A 82 29.64 -12.66 -0.59
CA ASP A 82 29.77 -13.14 0.79
C ASP A 82 30.34 -14.57 0.93
N HIS A 83 30.90 -15.17 -0.12
CA HIS A 83 31.54 -16.49 -0.01
C HIS A 83 33.05 -16.34 0.25
N PRO A 84 33.55 -16.64 1.47
CA PRO A 84 34.98 -16.57 1.74
C PRO A 84 35.71 -17.68 0.97
N ARG A 85 36.75 -17.26 0.24
CA ARG A 85 37.73 -18.13 -0.39
C ARG A 85 38.37 -19.05 0.65
N GLN A 86 37.96 -20.30 0.72
CA GLN A 86 38.79 -21.34 1.31
C GLN A 86 39.68 -21.95 0.22
N ARG A 87 40.89 -21.40 0.14
CA ARG A 87 42.07 -22.15 -0.31
C ARG A 87 42.64 -22.84 0.93
N HIS A 88 42.64 -24.17 0.97
CA HIS A 88 43.84 -24.88 1.40
C HIS A 88 43.89 -26.31 0.87
N LEU A 89 45.06 -26.61 0.30
CA LEU A 89 45.57 -27.89 -0.17
C LEU A 89 45.46 -29.01 0.89
N GLY A 90 45.26 -30.24 0.40
CA GLY A 90 45.55 -31.46 1.15
C GLY A 90 45.13 -32.72 0.39
N ILE A 91 45.96 -33.17 -0.57
CA ILE A 91 45.95 -34.53 -1.12
C ILE A 91 46.62 -35.45 -0.08
N VAL A 92 46.23 -36.73 -0.02
CA VAL A 92 47.11 -37.94 0.00
C VAL A 92 46.55 -39.07 0.89
N THR A 93 46.45 -40.23 0.20
CA THR A 93 46.34 -41.65 0.60
C THR A 93 45.17 -42.11 1.46
#